data_AF-A0AAP0CB63-F1
#
_entry.id   AF-A0AAP0CB63-F1
#
_cell.length_a   1.000
_cell.length_b   1.000
_cell.length_c   1.000
_cell.angle_alpha   90.00
_cell.angle_beta   90.00
_cell.angle_gamma   90.00
#
_symmetry.space_group_name_H-M   'P 1'
#
loop_
_entity.id
_entity.type
_entity.pdbx_description
1 polymer ?
#
loop_
_entity_poly.entity_id
_entity_poly.type
_entity_poly.pdbx_seq_one_letter_code
_entity_poly.pdbx_strand_id
1 'polypeptide(L)'
;MDTPSDSRRSLPSKDSAIGFAAARRSSPSIANEATSDHQRLMDRLQIYELVELKVSGDGPLGQGIANAVGLALAEKHLAARYNKPDAEIVDHYTYCIIGDGCQMEGISNEACSLAGHWGLEKLIAFYDDNHISIDGDTEIAFTENVDKRFEALGWHIIWVKNGNTGYDEIRDAIKEAKTVTDKPTLIKVTTTIGFGSPNKANSYSVHGAALGAKEVDATRQNLGWPFEPFHVPDEVKKHWSRHTPDGAALEAEWNAKFSAYESKYPEDAAELKSIVTGVFPAGWEKALPELAGLPTMELIHKDGTHPTNTFIC
;
A
#
# COMPACT_ATOMS: atom_id res chain seq x y z
N MET A 1 63.03 6.58 6.34
CA MET A 1 63.50 6.88 7.71
C MET A 1 62.78 8.15 8.13
N ASP A 2 61.77 8.18 8.99
CA ASP A 2 61.15 7.19 9.85
C ASP A 2 59.69 7.60 10.07
N THR A 3 58.79 6.62 10.09
CA THR A 3 57.49 6.69 10.78
C THR A 3 57.71 6.61 12.28
N PRO A 4 56.93 7.33 13.09
CA PRO A 4 56.02 6.66 14.03
C PRO A 4 54.72 7.48 14.24
N SER A 5 53.58 7.00 14.74
CA SER A 5 53.16 5.73 15.29
C SER A 5 51.62 5.75 15.40
N ASP A 6 51.01 4.61 15.08
CA ASP A 6 49.65 4.20 15.38
C ASP A 6 49.28 4.49 16.84
N SER A 7 48.15 5.20 17.06
CA SER A 7 47.44 5.15 18.34
C SER A 7 45.94 4.95 18.10
N ARG A 8 45.59 3.70 17.79
CA ARG A 8 44.30 3.11 18.14
C ARG A 8 43.87 3.54 19.55
N ARG A 9 42.77 4.29 19.63
CA ARG A 9 41.91 4.35 20.82
C ARG A 9 40.52 3.82 20.47
N SER A 10 40.35 2.56 20.85
CA SER A 10 39.16 1.93 21.42
C SER A 10 37.80 2.63 21.25
N LEU A 11 36.92 1.98 20.50
CA LEU A 11 35.47 2.05 20.65
C LEU A 11 35.07 1.65 22.10
N PRO A 12 34.22 2.42 22.79
CA PRO A 12 33.47 1.91 23.92
C PRO A 12 32.27 1.10 23.44
N SER A 13 31.98 0.07 24.23
CA SER A 13 31.00 -0.99 24.07
C SER A 13 29.54 -0.54 24.04
N LYS A 14 28.71 -1.42 23.47
CA LYS A 14 27.26 -1.54 23.66
C LYS A 14 26.85 -1.25 25.11
N ASP A 15 25.86 -0.38 25.27
CA ASP A 15 24.68 -0.54 26.13
C ASP A 15 24.01 0.83 26.39
N SER A 16 22.92 1.12 25.68
CA SER A 16 21.83 1.98 26.16
C SER A 16 20.61 1.80 25.27
N ALA A 17 19.97 0.64 25.43
CA ALA A 17 18.60 0.45 25.02
C ALA A 17 17.70 1.30 25.94
N ILE A 18 17.12 2.38 25.41
CA ILE A 18 15.99 3.06 26.06
C ILE A 18 14.73 2.50 25.41
N GLY A 19 14.27 1.37 25.93
CA GLY A 19 12.97 0.80 25.62
C GLY A 19 11.87 1.59 26.34
N PHE A 20 10.97 2.20 25.57
CA PHE A 20 9.70 2.68 26.10
C PHE A 20 8.81 1.46 26.38
N ALA A 21 8.86 0.98 27.63
CA ALA A 21 7.91 0.00 28.14
C ALA A 21 6.56 0.70 28.40
N ALA A 22 5.58 0.49 27.51
CA ALA A 22 4.20 0.81 27.82
C ALA A 22 3.71 -0.13 28.93
N ALA A 23 3.38 0.45 30.08
CA ALA A 23 2.89 -0.25 31.26
C ALA A 23 1.58 -1.00 30.95
N ARG A 24 1.64 -2.34 30.96
CA ARG A 24 0.46 -3.19 31.11
C ARG A 24 -0.03 -3.10 32.55
N ARG A 25 -1.24 -2.57 32.75
CA ARG A 25 -2.00 -2.80 33.98
C ARG A 25 -2.75 -4.14 33.84
N SER A 26 -2.54 -5.04 34.80
CA SER A 26 -3.26 -6.30 35.02
C SER A 26 -4.52 -6.06 35.86
N SER A 27 -5.72 -6.38 35.33
CA SER A 27 -6.61 -7.52 35.68
C SER A 27 -7.69 -7.19 36.76
N PRO A 28 -8.80 -7.96 36.96
CA PRO A 28 -9.22 -9.24 36.34
C PRO A 28 -10.74 -9.37 35.97
N SER A 29 -11.10 -10.30 35.06
CA SER A 29 -11.97 -11.46 35.39
C SER A 29 -12.36 -12.29 34.16
N ILE A 30 -12.30 -13.61 34.35
CA ILE A 30 -12.67 -14.73 33.50
C ILE A 30 -14.16 -14.69 33.09
N ALA A 31 -14.46 -14.86 31.79
CA ALA A 31 -15.56 -15.72 31.31
C ALA A 31 -15.62 -15.79 29.77
N ASN A 32 -15.83 -17.00 29.26
CA ASN A 32 -16.20 -17.45 27.92
C ASN A 32 -15.09 -17.60 26.85
N GLU A 33 -14.43 -18.76 26.94
CA GLU A 33 -14.05 -19.59 25.79
C GLU A 33 -15.29 -19.93 24.94
N ALA A 34 -15.78 -18.98 24.16
CA ALA A 34 -16.72 -19.16 23.04
C ALA A 34 -16.90 -17.86 22.23
N THR A 35 -15.91 -16.96 22.19
CA THR A 35 -15.86 -15.95 21.13
C THR A 35 -15.56 -16.70 19.85
N SER A 36 -16.64 -17.12 19.19
CA SER A 36 -16.71 -17.97 18.01
C SER A 36 -15.62 -17.64 17.00
N ASP A 37 -15.08 -18.66 16.34
CA ASP A 37 -14.23 -18.49 15.15
C ASP A 37 -14.83 -17.53 14.11
N HIS A 38 -16.16 -17.35 14.14
CA HIS A 38 -16.88 -16.30 13.41
C HIS A 38 -16.43 -14.88 13.75
N GLN A 39 -16.18 -14.49 15.00
CA GLN A 39 -15.70 -13.15 15.36
C GLN A 39 -14.26 -12.92 14.88
N ARG A 40 -13.39 -13.94 15.00
CA ARG A 40 -12.02 -13.89 14.44
C ARG A 40 -12.01 -13.92 12.92
N LEU A 41 -13.00 -14.56 12.31
CA LEU A 41 -13.23 -14.54 10.87
C LEU A 41 -13.75 -13.17 10.43
N MET A 42 -14.67 -12.54 11.18
CA MET A 42 -15.14 -11.18 10.92
C MET A 42 -14.00 -10.16 11.04
N ASP A 43 -13.19 -10.24 12.10
CA ASP A 43 -12.01 -9.37 12.28
C ASP A 43 -10.95 -9.57 11.18
N ARG A 44 -10.94 -10.71 10.47
CA ARG A 44 -10.03 -10.99 9.33
C ARG A 44 -10.68 -10.77 7.95
N LEU A 45 -12.01 -10.78 7.89
CA LEU A 45 -12.82 -10.43 6.72
C LEU A 45 -13.20 -8.94 6.72
N GLN A 46 -12.59 -8.11 7.59
CA GLN A 46 -12.59 -6.66 7.49
C GLN A 46 -11.89 -6.22 6.19
N ILE A 47 -12.56 -6.46 5.06
CA ILE A 47 -12.22 -6.05 3.70
C ILE A 47 -12.34 -4.51 3.57
N TYR A 48 -12.74 -3.81 4.64
CA TYR A 48 -12.88 -2.36 4.73
C TYR A 48 -12.10 -1.70 5.87
N GLU A 49 -11.38 -2.45 6.71
CA GLU A 49 -10.13 -1.85 7.16
C GLU A 49 -9.40 -1.65 5.84
N LEU A 50 -9.06 -0.41 5.49
CA LEU A 50 -8.05 -0.16 4.46
C LEU A 50 -7.07 -1.30 4.62
N VAL A 51 -6.78 -2.03 3.54
CA VAL A 51 -5.52 -2.72 3.50
C VAL A 51 -4.50 -1.56 3.58
N GLU A 52 -4.28 -0.99 4.77
CA GLU A 52 -2.99 -0.69 5.33
C GLU A 52 -2.26 -2.05 5.37
N LEU A 53 -2.04 -2.64 4.20
CA LEU A 53 -0.67 -2.87 3.83
C LEU A 53 -0.01 -1.48 3.93
N LYS A 54 0.38 -1.13 5.17
CA LYS A 54 1.78 -0.92 5.44
C LYS A 54 2.47 -2.14 4.85
N VAL A 55 2.69 -2.11 3.53
CA VAL A 55 3.92 -2.68 3.00
C VAL A 55 4.96 -1.93 3.81
N SER A 56 5.51 -2.60 4.82
CA SER A 56 6.34 -2.00 5.86
C SER A 56 7.73 -1.67 5.29
N GLY A 57 7.73 -0.96 4.18
CA GLY A 57 8.79 -0.92 3.20
C GLY A 57 8.43 -0.16 1.91
N ASP A 58 7.52 0.83 1.90
CA ASP A 58 7.37 1.76 0.77
C ASP A 58 8.54 2.75 0.62
N GLY A 59 9.71 2.41 1.19
CA GLY A 59 10.96 3.15 1.04
C GLY A 59 11.55 3.03 -0.38
N PRO A 60 11.59 1.83 -1.01
CA PRO A 60 11.98 1.68 -2.41
C PRO A 60 10.85 2.13 -3.33
N LEU A 61 11.12 3.17 -4.11
CA LEU A 61 10.17 3.76 -5.06
C LEU A 61 9.68 2.72 -6.08
N GLY A 62 8.45 2.90 -6.56
CA GLY A 62 7.80 2.03 -7.55
C GLY A 62 7.19 0.72 -7.02
N GLN A 63 7.65 0.20 -5.87
CA GLN A 63 7.08 -1.03 -5.29
C GLN A 63 5.61 -0.86 -4.88
N GLY A 64 5.23 0.29 -4.34
CA GLY A 64 3.87 0.57 -3.89
C GLY A 64 2.80 0.39 -4.99
N ILE A 65 3.07 0.87 -6.21
CA ILE A 65 2.14 0.69 -7.33
C ILE A 65 2.14 -0.75 -7.83
N ALA A 66 3.29 -1.45 -7.84
CA ALA A 66 3.33 -2.87 -8.18
C ALA A 66 2.50 -3.72 -7.20
N ASN A 67 2.57 -3.41 -5.90
CA ASN A 67 1.74 -4.04 -4.88
C ASN A 67 0.25 -3.73 -5.08
N ALA A 68 -0.09 -2.48 -5.38
CA ALA A 68 -1.48 -2.09 -5.67
C ALA A 68 -2.05 -2.83 -6.89
N VAL A 69 -1.24 -3.05 -7.93
CA VAL A 69 -1.62 -3.90 -9.08
C VAL A 69 -1.90 -5.33 -8.63
N GLY A 70 -1.05 -5.91 -7.76
CA GLY A 70 -1.28 -7.24 -7.19
C GLY A 70 -2.55 -7.35 -6.36
N LEU A 71 -2.87 -6.34 -5.55
CA LEU A 71 -4.10 -6.28 -4.75
C LEU A 71 -5.35 -6.17 -5.63
N ALA A 72 -5.33 -5.31 -6.66
CA ALA A 72 -6.42 -5.18 -7.60
C ALA A 72 -6.62 -6.46 -8.44
N LEU A 73 -5.53 -7.14 -8.80
CA LEU A 73 -5.58 -8.46 -9.45
C LEU A 73 -6.24 -9.51 -8.53
N ALA A 74 -5.87 -9.53 -7.24
CA ALA A 74 -6.44 -10.46 -6.27
C ALA A 74 -7.94 -10.22 -6.07
N GLU A 75 -8.36 -8.95 -5.95
CA GLU A 75 -9.78 -8.57 -5.88
C GLU A 75 -10.54 -9.09 -7.10
N LYS A 76 -10.05 -8.78 -8.32
CA LYS A 76 -10.71 -9.20 -9.57
C LYS A 76 -10.78 -10.72 -9.72
N HIS A 77 -9.73 -11.42 -9.33
CA HIS A 77 -9.69 -12.89 -9.35
C HIS A 77 -10.69 -13.51 -8.37
N LEU A 78 -10.71 -13.02 -7.12
CA LEU A 78 -11.60 -13.53 -6.09
C LEU A 78 -13.06 -13.19 -6.39
N ALA A 79 -13.34 -11.97 -6.89
CA ALA A 79 -14.66 -11.57 -7.37
C ALA A 79 -15.14 -12.51 -8.49
N ALA A 80 -14.31 -12.82 -9.47
CA ALA A 80 -14.67 -13.72 -10.57
C ALA A 80 -14.95 -15.18 -10.10
N ARG A 81 -14.27 -15.68 -9.07
CA ARG A 81 -14.54 -17.03 -8.52
C ARG A 81 -15.78 -17.07 -7.64
N TYR A 82 -15.92 -16.09 -6.74
CA TYR A 82 -16.83 -16.21 -5.60
C TYR A 82 -18.09 -15.34 -5.70
N ASN A 83 -18.10 -14.29 -6.51
CA ASN A 83 -19.35 -13.56 -6.75
C ASN A 83 -20.31 -14.42 -7.57
N LYS A 84 -21.61 -14.31 -7.26
CA LYS A 84 -22.72 -14.95 -7.97
C LYS A 84 -23.69 -13.88 -8.47
N PRO A 85 -24.57 -14.20 -9.45
CA PRO A 85 -25.53 -13.24 -10.00
C PRO A 85 -26.41 -12.53 -8.95
N ASP A 86 -26.61 -13.16 -7.79
CA ASP A 86 -27.42 -12.66 -6.68
C ASP A 86 -26.63 -12.44 -5.37
N ALA A 87 -25.30 -12.62 -5.39
CA ALA A 87 -24.44 -12.45 -4.23
C ALA A 87 -23.04 -11.97 -4.61
N GLU A 88 -22.83 -10.66 -4.52
CA GLU A 88 -21.52 -10.02 -4.72
C GLU A 88 -20.80 -9.85 -3.38
N ILE A 89 -19.77 -10.66 -3.13
CA ILE A 89 -19.07 -10.73 -1.85
C ILE A 89 -17.73 -10.00 -1.89
N VAL A 90 -17.00 -10.10 -3.01
CA VAL A 90 -15.74 -9.37 -3.22
C VAL A 90 -16.03 -8.22 -4.16
N ASP A 91 -16.06 -7.01 -3.58
CA ASP A 91 -16.26 -5.77 -4.32
C ASP A 91 -15.61 -4.62 -3.55
N HIS A 92 -14.36 -4.33 -3.88
CA HIS A 92 -13.64 -3.20 -3.28
C HIS A 92 -12.65 -2.57 -4.24
N TYR A 93 -12.28 -1.32 -3.97
CA TYR A 93 -11.29 -0.59 -4.75
C TYR A 93 -9.89 -0.72 -4.14
N THR A 94 -8.87 -0.57 -4.99
CA THR A 94 -7.49 -0.37 -4.57
C THR A 94 -7.06 1.05 -4.97
N TYR A 95 -6.61 1.83 -3.98
CA TYR A 95 -6.07 3.17 -4.21
C TYR A 95 -4.57 3.21 -3.93
N CYS A 96 -3.82 3.92 -4.77
CA CYS A 96 -2.39 4.12 -4.60
C CYS A 96 -2.02 5.58 -4.84
N ILE A 97 -1.09 6.15 -4.07
CA ILE A 97 -0.53 7.48 -4.32
C ILE A 97 0.94 7.29 -4.70
N ILE A 98 1.34 7.90 -5.82
CA ILE A 98 2.70 7.82 -6.37
C ILE A 98 3.20 9.21 -6.73
N GLY A 99 4.52 9.43 -6.65
CA GLY A 99 5.17 10.65 -7.14
C GLY A 99 6.10 10.35 -8.31
N ASP A 100 6.84 11.37 -8.75
CA ASP A 100 7.80 11.29 -9.87
C ASP A 100 8.81 10.16 -9.71
N GLY A 101 9.32 9.98 -8.49
CA GLY A 101 10.26 8.92 -8.16
C GLY A 101 9.73 7.52 -8.50
N CYS A 102 8.47 7.24 -8.19
CA CYS A 102 7.84 5.98 -8.56
C CYS A 102 7.68 5.85 -10.08
N GLN A 103 7.42 6.95 -10.79
CA GLN A 103 7.23 6.93 -12.25
C GLN A 103 8.50 6.61 -13.02
N MET A 104 9.66 6.99 -12.47
CA MET A 104 10.97 6.71 -13.07
C MET A 104 11.42 5.25 -12.90
N GLU A 105 10.88 4.55 -11.90
CA GLU A 105 11.27 3.16 -11.59
C GLU A 105 10.65 2.17 -12.59
N GLY A 106 11.49 1.35 -13.22
CA GLY A 106 11.07 0.42 -14.29
C GLY A 106 9.99 -0.57 -13.86
N ILE A 107 10.01 -0.99 -12.60
CA ILE A 107 8.99 -1.90 -12.03
C ILE A 107 7.58 -1.31 -12.11
N SER A 108 7.44 0.01 -11.96
CA SER A 108 6.15 0.69 -12.09
C SER A 108 5.61 0.54 -13.50
N ASN A 109 6.47 0.67 -14.51
CA ASN A 109 6.06 0.53 -15.91
C ASN A 109 5.66 -0.90 -16.25
N GLU A 110 6.42 -1.90 -15.76
CA GLU A 110 6.07 -3.32 -15.91
C GLU A 110 4.69 -3.63 -15.30
N ALA A 111 4.50 -3.23 -14.03
CA ALA A 111 3.24 -3.47 -13.32
C ALA A 111 2.06 -2.72 -13.97
N CYS A 112 2.25 -1.46 -14.37
CA CYS A 112 1.19 -0.68 -15.00
C CYS A 112 0.83 -1.20 -16.39
N SER A 113 1.79 -1.74 -17.14
CA SER A 113 1.53 -2.42 -18.41
C SER A 113 0.61 -3.65 -18.21
N LEU A 114 0.92 -4.47 -17.21
CA LEU A 114 0.08 -5.62 -16.84
C LEU A 114 -1.31 -5.20 -16.35
N ALA A 115 -1.41 -4.16 -15.54
CA ALA A 115 -2.68 -3.67 -15.02
C ALA A 115 -3.62 -3.20 -16.12
N GLY A 116 -3.09 -2.49 -17.11
CA GLY A 116 -3.85 -2.07 -18.29
C GLY A 116 -4.25 -3.27 -19.15
N HIS A 117 -3.35 -4.23 -19.36
CA HIS A 117 -3.64 -5.47 -20.09
C HIS A 117 -4.78 -6.30 -19.46
N TRP A 118 -4.81 -6.42 -18.13
CA TRP A 118 -5.86 -7.13 -17.39
C TRP A 118 -7.13 -6.28 -17.18
N GLY A 119 -7.10 -5.01 -17.60
CA GLY A 119 -8.19 -4.07 -17.44
C GLY A 119 -8.64 -3.94 -15.99
N LEU A 120 -7.71 -3.75 -15.04
CA LEU A 120 -8.00 -3.70 -13.60
C LEU A 120 -8.77 -2.43 -13.20
N GLU A 121 -10.07 -2.42 -13.43
CA GLU A 121 -10.94 -1.24 -13.35
C GLU A 121 -11.12 -0.65 -11.95
N LYS A 122 -10.93 -1.47 -10.91
CA LYS A 122 -11.00 -1.02 -9.51
C LYS A 122 -9.66 -0.52 -8.95
N LEU A 123 -8.64 -0.39 -9.80
CA LEU A 123 -7.36 0.25 -9.46
C LEU A 123 -7.40 1.73 -9.86
N ILE A 124 -7.26 2.61 -8.86
CA ILE A 124 -7.20 4.06 -9.05
C ILE A 124 -5.90 4.58 -8.43
N ALA A 125 -4.98 5.03 -9.26
CA ALA A 125 -3.72 5.63 -8.82
C ALA A 125 -3.79 7.17 -8.87
N PHE A 126 -3.30 7.84 -7.85
CA PHE A 126 -3.07 9.28 -7.83
C PHE A 126 -1.60 9.56 -8.06
N TYR A 127 -1.29 10.34 -9.09
CA TYR A 127 0.06 10.83 -9.32
C TYR A 127 0.18 12.26 -8.79
N ASP A 128 1.00 12.43 -7.76
CA ASP A 128 1.45 13.73 -7.25
C ASP A 128 2.44 14.35 -8.26
N ASP A 129 1.89 15.12 -9.19
CA ASP A 129 2.57 15.80 -10.28
C ASP A 129 3.06 17.18 -9.78
N ASN A 130 4.15 17.16 -9.01
CA ASN A 130 4.69 18.34 -8.35
C ASN A 130 5.99 18.88 -8.99
N HIS A 131 6.52 18.18 -9.99
CA HIS A 131 7.71 18.53 -10.77
C HIS A 131 9.03 18.61 -9.96
N ILE A 132 9.10 17.99 -8.79
CA ILE A 132 10.27 18.05 -7.91
C ILE A 132 10.71 16.65 -7.46
N SER A 133 11.96 16.32 -7.78
CA SER A 133 12.69 15.17 -7.23
C SER A 133 13.73 15.62 -6.20
N ILE A 134 14.50 14.68 -5.64
CA ILE A 134 15.59 14.97 -4.69
C ILE A 134 16.64 15.91 -5.31
N ASP A 135 16.97 15.71 -6.59
CA ASP A 135 18.03 16.45 -7.27
C ASP A 135 17.56 17.81 -7.82
N GLY A 136 16.28 18.15 -7.67
CA GLY A 136 15.72 19.39 -8.16
C GLY A 136 14.49 19.20 -9.02
N ASP A 137 14.30 20.15 -9.92
CA ASP A 137 13.24 20.13 -10.94
C ASP A 137 13.33 18.85 -11.79
N THR A 138 12.20 18.20 -12.05
CA THR A 138 12.12 17.00 -12.89
C THR A 138 12.68 17.22 -14.29
N GLU A 139 12.72 18.45 -14.82
CA GLU A 139 13.25 18.76 -16.15
C GLU A 139 14.72 18.32 -16.37
N ILE A 140 15.48 18.08 -15.30
CA ILE A 140 16.88 17.63 -15.41
C ILE A 140 17.01 16.13 -15.76
N ALA A 141 15.97 15.32 -15.52
CA ALA A 141 16.05 13.85 -15.61
C ALA A 141 14.76 13.13 -16.04
N PHE A 142 13.60 13.78 -15.97
CA PHE A 142 12.28 13.19 -16.19
C PHE A 142 11.38 14.15 -16.98
N THR A 143 11.50 14.09 -18.31
CA THR A 143 10.82 14.99 -19.27
C THR A 143 9.86 14.26 -20.21
N GLU A 144 9.53 13.01 -19.89
CA GLU A 144 8.57 12.23 -20.67
C GLU A 144 7.13 12.72 -20.46
N ASN A 145 6.25 12.34 -21.38
CA ASN A 145 4.82 12.58 -21.23
C ASN A 145 4.18 11.37 -20.54
N VAL A 146 4.02 11.46 -19.21
CA VAL A 146 3.42 10.40 -18.38
C VAL A 146 2.01 10.06 -18.85
N ASP A 147 1.20 11.07 -19.17
CA ASP A 147 -0.19 10.91 -19.61
C ASP A 147 -0.24 10.01 -20.86
N LYS A 148 0.57 10.33 -21.88
CA LYS A 148 0.68 9.53 -23.11
C LYS A 148 1.26 8.15 -22.87
N ARG A 149 2.20 7.98 -21.94
CA ARG A 149 2.71 6.65 -21.57
C ARG A 149 1.59 5.81 -20.99
N PHE A 150 0.83 6.32 -20.02
CA PHE A 150 -0.27 5.57 -19.42
C PHE A 150 -1.44 5.31 -20.39
N GLU A 151 -1.77 6.26 -21.28
CA GLU A 151 -2.69 6.01 -22.40
C GLU A 151 -2.23 4.82 -23.25
N ALA A 152 -0.94 4.76 -23.59
CA ALA A 152 -0.35 3.65 -24.35
C ALA A 152 -0.35 2.33 -23.58
N LEU A 153 -0.30 2.37 -22.24
CA LEU A 153 -0.47 1.20 -21.37
C LEU A 153 -1.95 0.77 -21.23
N GLY A 154 -2.91 1.52 -21.77
CA GLY A 154 -4.34 1.19 -21.71
C GLY A 154 -5.07 1.72 -20.48
N TRP A 155 -4.53 2.74 -19.80
CA TRP A 155 -5.17 3.36 -18.63
C TRP A 155 -6.14 4.48 -19.03
N HIS A 156 -7.14 4.74 -18.19
CA HIS A 156 -7.92 5.98 -18.23
C HIS A 156 -7.17 7.09 -17.50
N ILE A 157 -7.12 8.29 -18.07
CA ILE A 157 -6.39 9.42 -17.50
C ILE A 157 -7.35 10.54 -17.15
N ILE A 158 -7.24 11.04 -15.93
CA ILE A 158 -7.95 12.23 -15.46
C ILE A 158 -6.92 13.21 -14.93
N TRP A 159 -7.00 14.48 -15.33
CA TRP A 159 -6.08 15.51 -14.87
C TRP A 159 -6.78 16.55 -14.00
N VAL A 160 -6.45 16.54 -12.72
CA VAL A 160 -6.80 17.57 -11.75
C VAL A 160 -5.68 18.60 -11.70
N LYS A 161 -5.96 19.81 -12.21
CA LYS A 161 -4.95 20.88 -12.35
C LYS A 161 -4.69 21.63 -11.05
N ASN A 162 -5.64 21.64 -10.13
CA ASN A 162 -5.52 22.32 -8.83
C ASN A 162 -5.56 21.32 -7.67
N GLY A 163 -4.47 20.60 -7.44
CA GLY A 163 -4.37 19.66 -6.33
C GLY A 163 -4.30 20.30 -4.94
N ASN A 164 -3.85 21.56 -4.85
CA ASN A 164 -3.64 22.23 -3.56
C ASN A 164 -4.97 22.56 -2.85
N THR A 165 -6.00 22.93 -3.63
CA THR A 165 -7.30 23.40 -3.09
C THR A 165 -8.53 22.90 -3.86
N GLY A 166 -8.35 22.22 -4.99
CA GLY A 166 -9.44 21.71 -5.84
C GLY A 166 -10.05 20.41 -5.32
N TYR A 167 -10.49 20.39 -4.06
CA TYR A 167 -11.01 19.17 -3.42
C TYR A 167 -12.24 18.60 -4.14
N ASP A 168 -13.09 19.46 -4.71
CA ASP A 168 -14.24 19.01 -5.50
C ASP A 168 -13.81 18.39 -6.83
N GLU A 169 -12.79 18.94 -7.50
CA GLU A 169 -12.21 18.34 -8.71
C GLU A 169 -11.65 16.94 -8.43
N ILE A 170 -10.97 16.75 -7.29
CA ILE A 170 -10.49 15.43 -6.86
C ILE A 170 -11.66 14.46 -6.62
N ARG A 171 -12.72 14.92 -5.94
CA ARG A 171 -13.91 14.09 -5.68
C ARG A 171 -14.61 13.69 -6.98
N ASP A 172 -14.71 14.60 -7.93
CA ASP A 172 -15.34 14.35 -9.21
C ASP A 172 -14.47 13.42 -10.08
N ALA A 173 -13.15 13.57 -10.06
CA ALA A 173 -12.22 12.63 -10.69
C ALA A 173 -12.36 11.21 -10.14
N ILE A 174 -12.51 11.04 -8.82
CA ILE A 174 -12.76 9.72 -8.22
C ILE A 174 -14.10 9.15 -8.69
N LYS A 175 -15.16 9.96 -8.75
CA LYS A 175 -16.47 9.50 -9.26
C LYS A 175 -16.36 9.07 -10.72
N GLU A 176 -15.70 9.86 -11.56
CA GLU A 176 -15.47 9.55 -12.97
C GLU A 176 -14.67 8.26 -13.13
N ALA A 177 -13.57 8.10 -12.39
CA ALA A 177 -12.75 6.89 -12.42
C ALA A 177 -13.57 5.62 -12.15
N LYS A 178 -14.51 5.68 -11.19
CA LYS A 178 -15.42 4.57 -10.86
C LYS A 178 -16.45 4.25 -11.95
N THR A 179 -16.65 5.14 -12.92
CA THR A 179 -17.53 4.86 -14.09
C THR A 179 -16.82 4.09 -15.20
N VAL A 180 -15.48 4.02 -15.15
CA VAL A 180 -14.67 3.27 -16.10
C VAL A 180 -14.57 1.84 -15.61
N THR A 181 -15.12 0.90 -16.38
CA THR A 181 -15.30 -0.49 -15.95
C THR A 181 -14.39 -1.50 -16.66
N ASP A 182 -13.50 -1.03 -17.53
CA ASP A 182 -12.63 -1.87 -18.36
C ASP A 182 -11.14 -1.51 -18.27
N LYS A 183 -10.78 -0.47 -17.50
CA LYS A 183 -9.41 0.05 -17.42
C LYS A 183 -9.07 0.56 -16.02
N PRO A 184 -7.83 0.37 -15.55
CA PRO A 184 -7.34 1.12 -14.39
C PRO A 184 -7.27 2.62 -14.70
N THR A 185 -7.36 3.46 -13.66
CA THR A 185 -7.35 4.92 -13.81
C THR A 185 -6.14 5.56 -13.15
N LEU A 186 -5.47 6.46 -13.87
CA LEU A 186 -4.47 7.39 -13.32
C LEU A 186 -5.11 8.77 -13.19
N ILE A 187 -5.26 9.25 -11.96
CA ILE A 187 -5.63 10.61 -11.64
C ILE A 187 -4.34 11.39 -11.42
N LYS A 188 -3.91 12.15 -12.43
CA LYS A 188 -2.80 13.09 -12.32
C LYS A 188 -3.27 14.32 -11.55
N VAL A 189 -2.60 14.64 -10.46
CA VAL A 189 -2.94 15.76 -9.58
C VAL A 189 -1.76 16.71 -9.54
N THR A 190 -1.89 17.86 -10.19
CA THR A 190 -0.83 18.87 -10.16
C THR A 190 -0.85 19.57 -8.81
N THR A 191 0.24 19.47 -8.05
CA THR A 191 0.38 20.05 -6.71
C THR A 191 1.60 20.98 -6.62
N THR A 192 1.76 21.64 -5.47
CA THR A 192 2.99 22.32 -5.12
C THR A 192 3.62 21.61 -3.93
N ILE A 193 4.81 21.03 -4.12
CA ILE A 193 5.53 20.40 -3.00
C ILE A 193 5.78 21.43 -1.89
N GLY A 194 5.49 21.06 -0.65
CA GLY A 194 5.60 21.99 0.49
C GLY A 194 4.59 23.14 0.48
N PHE A 195 3.45 22.99 -0.19
CA PHE A 195 2.39 24.00 -0.25
C PHE A 195 2.13 24.67 1.10
N GLY A 196 2.10 26.00 1.11
CA GLY A 196 1.93 26.82 2.30
C GLY A 196 3.23 27.32 2.93
N SER A 197 4.38 26.69 2.68
CA SER A 197 5.68 27.18 3.13
C SER A 197 6.13 28.39 2.29
N PRO A 198 6.20 29.61 2.86
CA PRO A 198 6.49 30.80 2.09
C PRO A 198 7.90 30.82 1.48
N ASN A 199 8.89 30.17 2.11
CA ASN A 199 10.28 30.23 1.66
C ASN A 199 10.80 28.92 1.06
N LYS A 200 10.09 27.79 1.24
CA LYS A 200 10.54 26.47 0.76
C LYS A 200 9.57 25.75 -0.16
N ALA A 201 8.34 26.23 -0.36
CA ALA A 201 7.43 25.63 -1.33
C ALA A 201 8.06 25.62 -2.74
N ASN A 202 7.70 24.62 -3.54
CA ASN A 202 8.19 24.44 -4.91
C ASN A 202 9.73 24.30 -5.01
N SER A 203 10.35 23.63 -4.04
CA SER A 203 11.79 23.42 -3.98
C SER A 203 12.13 22.04 -3.45
N TYR A 204 13.13 21.38 -4.06
CA TYR A 204 13.67 20.09 -3.58
C TYR A 204 14.13 20.13 -2.11
N SER A 205 14.49 21.31 -1.60
CA SER A 205 14.90 21.50 -0.20
C SER A 205 13.80 21.17 0.82
N VAL A 206 12.54 21.09 0.39
CA VAL A 206 11.38 20.75 1.23
C VAL A 206 11.08 19.24 1.26
N HIS A 207 11.68 18.46 0.36
CA HIS A 207 11.34 17.05 0.15
C HIS A 207 11.75 16.15 1.32
N GLY A 208 13.02 16.18 1.70
CA GLY A 208 13.61 15.19 2.62
C GLY A 208 14.07 15.74 3.97
N ALA A 209 13.81 17.02 4.27
CA ALA A 209 14.35 17.68 5.46
C ALA A 209 13.28 18.44 6.23
N ALA A 210 13.44 18.49 7.56
CA ALA A 210 12.57 19.29 8.41
C ALA A 210 12.60 20.78 7.98
N LEU A 211 11.43 21.42 7.97
CA LEU A 211 11.31 22.84 7.59
C LEU A 211 12.16 23.76 8.49
N GLY A 212 12.25 23.43 9.78
CA GLY A 212 12.85 24.25 10.83
C GLY A 212 11.82 25.18 11.47
N ALA A 213 11.98 25.47 12.77
CA ALA A 213 10.95 26.14 13.58
C ALA A 213 10.42 27.45 12.98
N LYS A 214 11.32 28.33 12.49
CA LYS A 214 10.93 29.60 11.86
C LYS A 214 10.03 29.41 10.64
N GLU A 215 10.36 28.42 9.81
CA GLU A 215 9.60 28.15 8.59
C GLU A 215 8.27 27.48 8.92
N VAL A 216 8.22 26.62 9.94
CA VAL A 216 6.97 26.04 10.45
C VAL A 216 6.02 27.14 10.92
N ASP A 217 6.49 28.12 11.69
CA ASP A 217 5.66 29.23 12.18
C ASP A 217 5.18 30.12 11.02
N ALA A 218 6.05 30.41 10.06
CA ALA A 218 5.67 31.16 8.85
C ALA A 218 4.63 30.39 8.01
N THR A 219 4.79 29.06 7.88
CA THR A 219 3.84 28.18 7.18
C THR A 219 2.47 28.20 7.87
N ARG A 220 2.44 28.10 9.20
CA ARG A 220 1.18 28.19 9.97
C ARG A 220 0.48 29.52 9.76
N GLN A 221 1.23 30.63 9.82
CA GLN A 221 0.67 31.96 9.56
C GLN A 221 0.10 32.07 8.14
N ASN A 222 0.84 31.58 7.15
CA ASN A 222 0.42 31.62 5.74
C ASN A 222 -0.83 30.76 5.47
N LEU A 223 -0.96 29.62 6.16
CA LEU A 223 -2.14 28.74 6.07
C LEU A 223 -3.29 29.17 6.99
N GLY A 224 -3.12 30.25 7.76
CA GLY A 224 -4.11 30.70 8.73
C GLY A 224 -4.38 29.67 9.84
N TRP A 225 -3.37 28.90 10.24
CA TRP A 225 -3.45 27.87 11.28
C TRP A 225 -3.10 28.45 12.66
N PRO A 226 -4.08 28.72 13.55
CA PRO A 226 -3.83 29.42 14.81
C PRO A 226 -3.44 28.49 15.96
N PHE A 227 -3.37 27.18 15.71
CA PHE A 227 -3.20 26.19 16.77
C PHE A 227 -1.74 25.77 16.97
N GLU A 228 -1.45 25.37 18.21
CA GLU A 228 -0.14 24.87 18.64
C GLU A 228 0.27 23.56 17.92
N PRO A 229 1.56 23.18 17.96
CA PRO A 229 2.03 21.90 17.43
C PRO A 229 1.24 20.71 17.97
N PHE A 230 0.93 19.75 17.09
CA PHE A 230 0.17 18.53 17.41
C PHE A 230 -1.26 18.76 17.94
N HIS A 231 -1.80 19.96 17.78
CA HIS A 231 -3.20 20.23 18.07
C HIS A 231 -4.11 19.72 16.93
N VAL A 232 -5.17 19.01 17.28
CA VAL A 232 -6.23 18.62 16.34
C VAL A 232 -7.54 19.27 16.80
N PRO A 233 -8.07 20.23 16.02
CA PRO A 233 -9.33 20.91 16.36
C PRO A 233 -10.49 19.93 16.47
N ASP A 234 -11.45 20.21 17.35
CA ASP A 234 -12.56 19.29 17.61
C ASP A 234 -13.51 19.16 16.42
N GLU A 235 -13.65 20.19 15.60
CA GLU A 235 -14.38 20.13 14.33
C GLU A 235 -13.73 19.17 13.34
N VAL A 236 -12.39 19.09 13.30
CA VAL A 236 -11.66 18.13 12.46
C VAL A 236 -11.88 16.72 12.98
N LYS A 237 -11.76 16.49 14.31
CA LYS A 237 -12.04 15.17 14.91
C LYS A 237 -13.47 14.72 14.60
N LYS A 238 -14.45 15.60 14.78
CA LYS A 238 -15.86 15.33 14.49
C LYS A 238 -16.09 15.06 13.00
N HIS A 239 -15.44 15.80 12.12
CA HIS A 239 -15.53 15.57 10.68
C HIS A 239 -14.97 14.21 10.28
N TRP A 240 -13.87 13.77 10.89
CA TRP A 240 -13.27 12.46 10.59
C TRP A 240 -14.05 11.30 11.21
N SER A 241 -14.48 11.43 12.47
CA SER A 241 -15.19 10.36 13.20
C SER A 241 -16.59 10.07 12.65
N ARG A 242 -17.15 10.94 11.80
CA ARG A 242 -18.43 10.70 11.12
C ARG A 242 -18.45 9.42 10.28
N HIS A 243 -17.30 8.98 9.77
CA HIS A 243 -17.20 7.78 8.93
C HIS A 243 -17.19 6.48 9.75
N THR A 244 -16.90 6.53 11.06
CA THR A 244 -16.88 5.34 11.91
C THR A 244 -18.23 4.60 11.95
N PRO A 245 -19.37 5.26 12.25
CA PRO A 245 -20.66 4.59 12.19
C PRO A 245 -21.04 4.13 10.77
N ASP A 246 -20.68 4.90 9.74
CA ASP A 246 -20.95 4.55 8.33
C ASP A 246 -20.20 3.27 7.93
N GLY A 247 -18.90 3.18 8.27
CA GLY A 247 -18.08 1.99 8.02
C GLY A 247 -18.59 0.77 8.77
N ALA A 248 -18.96 0.92 10.05
CA ALA A 248 -19.54 -0.17 10.84
C ALA A 248 -20.87 -0.67 10.25
N ALA A 249 -21.69 0.23 9.69
CA ALA A 249 -22.93 -0.14 9.02
C ALA A 249 -22.67 -0.91 7.71
N LEU A 250 -21.73 -0.45 6.88
CA LEU A 250 -21.33 -1.14 5.65
C LEU A 250 -20.76 -2.53 5.93
N GLU A 251 -19.93 -2.67 6.96
CA GLU A 251 -19.39 -3.97 7.40
C GLU A 251 -20.50 -4.90 7.91
N ALA A 252 -21.43 -4.39 8.72
CA ALA A 252 -22.57 -5.17 9.19
C ALA A 252 -23.48 -5.65 8.05
N GLU A 253 -23.71 -4.80 7.04
CA GLU A 253 -24.45 -5.17 5.83
C GLU A 253 -23.72 -6.28 5.05
N TRP A 254 -22.40 -6.12 4.84
CA TRP A 254 -21.58 -7.12 4.17
C TRP A 254 -21.60 -8.46 4.92
N ASN A 255 -21.49 -8.44 6.25
CA ASN A 255 -21.55 -9.63 7.11
C ASN A 255 -22.89 -10.38 7.00
N ALA A 256 -24.00 -9.64 6.91
CA ALA A 256 -25.32 -10.21 6.68
C ALA A 256 -25.42 -10.84 5.27
N LYS A 257 -24.89 -10.16 4.24
CA LYS A 257 -24.82 -10.67 2.86
C LYS A 257 -23.98 -11.95 2.78
N PHE A 258 -22.83 -11.98 3.47
CA PHE A 258 -21.96 -13.14 3.53
C PHE A 258 -22.60 -14.33 4.25
N SER A 259 -23.33 -14.09 5.34
CA SER A 259 -24.10 -15.14 6.04
C SER A 259 -25.18 -15.77 5.15
N ALA A 260 -25.87 -14.97 4.34
CA ALA A 260 -26.81 -15.46 3.34
C ALA A 260 -26.12 -16.25 2.22
N TYR A 261 -24.96 -15.76 1.75
CA TYR A 261 -24.12 -16.42 0.77
C TYR A 261 -23.63 -17.79 1.26
N GLU A 262 -23.17 -17.90 2.51
CA GLU A 262 -22.79 -19.18 3.14
C GLU A 262 -23.91 -20.21 3.13
N SER A 263 -25.13 -19.77 3.41
CA SER A 263 -26.30 -20.65 3.43
C SER A 263 -26.66 -21.17 2.03
N LYS A 264 -26.39 -20.37 0.99
CA LYS A 264 -26.76 -20.68 -0.40
C LYS A 264 -25.65 -21.35 -1.21
N TYR A 265 -24.39 -21.02 -0.91
CA TYR A 265 -23.18 -21.46 -1.60
C TYR A 265 -22.14 -22.00 -0.60
N PRO A 266 -22.45 -23.07 0.16
CA PRO A 266 -21.65 -23.50 1.30
C PRO A 266 -20.24 -23.93 0.94
N GLU A 267 -20.04 -24.57 -0.22
CA GLU A 267 -18.70 -25.00 -0.69
C GLU A 267 -17.81 -23.81 -1.02
N ASP A 268 -18.30 -22.89 -1.85
CA ASP A 268 -17.56 -21.68 -2.23
C ASP A 268 -17.27 -20.79 -1.02
N ALA A 269 -18.21 -20.65 -0.09
CA ALA A 269 -18.00 -19.89 1.13
C ALA A 269 -16.97 -20.54 2.06
N ALA A 270 -16.98 -21.87 2.19
CA ALA A 270 -15.99 -22.59 2.97
C ALA A 270 -14.58 -22.45 2.36
N GLU A 271 -14.44 -22.54 1.04
CA GLU A 271 -13.17 -22.33 0.35
C GLU A 271 -12.66 -20.89 0.53
N LEU A 272 -13.53 -19.89 0.30
CA LEU A 272 -13.16 -18.48 0.45
C LEU A 272 -12.71 -18.17 1.89
N LYS A 273 -13.42 -18.69 2.91
CA LYS A 273 -12.98 -18.58 4.31
C LYS A 273 -11.61 -19.21 4.51
N SER A 274 -11.36 -20.37 3.94
CA SER A 274 -10.07 -21.06 4.04
C SER A 274 -8.94 -20.20 3.46
N ILE A 275 -9.16 -19.58 2.30
CA ILE A 275 -8.20 -18.69 1.64
C ILE A 275 -7.90 -17.46 2.52
N VAL A 276 -8.93 -16.73 2.95
CA VAL A 276 -8.76 -15.53 3.77
C VAL A 276 -8.11 -15.86 5.12
N THR A 277 -8.42 -17.03 5.68
CA THR A 277 -7.82 -17.47 6.95
C THR A 277 -6.43 -18.08 6.80
N GLY A 278 -5.95 -18.31 5.58
CA GLY A 278 -4.66 -18.92 5.29
C GLY A 278 -4.59 -20.40 5.68
N VAL A 279 -5.73 -21.10 5.66
CA VAL A 279 -5.83 -22.53 5.95
C VAL A 279 -5.78 -23.32 4.65
N PHE A 280 -4.91 -24.31 4.56
CA PHE A 280 -4.82 -25.21 3.41
C PHE A 280 -5.90 -26.30 3.47
N PRO A 281 -6.37 -26.82 2.31
CA PRO A 281 -7.27 -27.97 2.27
C PRO A 281 -6.67 -29.19 3.00
N ALA A 282 -7.50 -29.95 3.70
CA ALA A 282 -7.04 -31.15 4.39
C ALA A 282 -6.47 -32.19 3.41
N GLY A 283 -5.26 -32.68 3.67
CA GLY A 283 -4.60 -33.69 2.84
C GLY A 283 -3.99 -33.15 1.54
N TRP A 284 -3.86 -31.83 1.38
CA TRP A 284 -3.27 -31.20 0.18
C TRP A 284 -1.87 -31.77 -0.14
N GLU A 285 -1.10 -32.13 0.88
CA GLU A 285 0.23 -32.69 0.76
C GLU A 285 0.25 -34.05 0.05
N LYS A 286 -0.86 -34.80 0.08
CA LYS A 286 -0.99 -36.10 -0.62
C LYS A 286 -1.07 -35.93 -2.14
N ALA A 287 -1.33 -34.73 -2.63
CA ALA A 287 -1.30 -34.42 -4.05
C ALA A 287 0.13 -34.15 -4.57
N LEU A 288 1.11 -34.01 -3.67
CA LEU A 288 2.51 -33.86 -4.07
C LEU A 288 3.02 -35.21 -4.63
N PRO A 289 3.73 -35.20 -5.77
CA PRO A 289 4.30 -36.42 -6.32
C PRO A 289 5.32 -37.01 -5.34
N GLU A 290 5.26 -38.32 -5.12
CA GLU A 290 6.32 -39.02 -4.41
C GLU A 290 7.59 -38.96 -5.27
N LEU A 291 8.68 -38.44 -4.72
CA LEU A 291 9.98 -38.31 -5.42
C LEU A 291 10.70 -39.66 -5.61
N ALA A 292 9.98 -40.78 -5.52
CA ALA A 292 10.54 -42.11 -5.69
C ALA A 292 10.99 -42.32 -7.14
N GLY A 293 12.30 -42.29 -7.37
CA GLY A 293 12.92 -42.61 -8.66
C GLY A 293 13.46 -41.42 -9.45
N LEU A 294 13.44 -40.19 -8.92
CA LEU A 294 14.33 -39.16 -9.46
C LEU A 294 15.76 -39.56 -9.11
N PRO A 295 16.70 -39.58 -10.08
CA PRO A 295 18.09 -39.75 -9.75
C PRO A 295 18.47 -38.64 -8.79
N THR A 296 18.88 -39.00 -7.57
CA THR A 296 19.66 -38.09 -6.74
C THR A 296 20.88 -37.72 -7.56
N MET A 297 20.88 -36.51 -8.12
CA MET A 297 22.04 -35.99 -8.80
C MET A 297 23.07 -35.71 -7.71
N GLU A 298 23.93 -36.70 -7.41
CA GLU A 298 25.20 -36.41 -6.77
C GLU A 298 25.95 -35.51 -7.74
N LEU A 299 25.98 -34.21 -7.42
CA LEU A 299 26.86 -33.25 -8.06
C LEU A 299 28.31 -33.63 -7.71
N ILE A 300 28.85 -34.62 -8.43
CA ILE A 300 30.27 -34.92 -8.39
C ILE A 300 30.95 -33.98 -9.39
N HIS A 301 31.48 -32.87 -8.89
CA HIS A 301 32.50 -32.12 -9.63
C HIS A 301 33.82 -32.91 -9.63
N LYS A 302 34.54 -32.86 -10.77
CA LYS A 302 35.74 -33.66 -11.10
C LYS A 302 36.97 -33.40 -10.21
N ASP A 303 36.87 -32.54 -9.20
CA ASP A 303 37.98 -32.04 -8.38
C ASP A 303 37.73 -32.11 -6.85
N GLY A 304 36.64 -32.71 -6.39
CA GLY A 304 36.49 -33.12 -4.98
C GLY A 304 36.36 -31.97 -3.96
N THR A 305 35.96 -30.77 -4.39
CA THR A 305 35.68 -29.65 -3.47
C THR A 305 34.22 -29.19 -3.58
N HIS A 306 33.55 -29.03 -2.44
CA HIS A 306 32.12 -28.68 -2.34
C HIS A 306 31.84 -27.24 -2.81
N PRO A 307 30.94 -26.99 -3.78
CA PRO A 307 30.58 -25.65 -4.16
C PRO A 307 29.42 -25.09 -3.34
N THR A 308 29.51 -23.79 -3.07
CA THR A 308 28.45 -22.90 -2.59
C THR A 308 27.46 -22.63 -3.74
N ASN A 309 26.16 -22.80 -3.46
CA ASN A 309 25.07 -22.67 -4.42
C ASN A 309 25.13 -21.37 -5.23
N THR A 310 25.22 -21.48 -6.56
CA THR A 310 24.93 -20.39 -7.49
C THR A 310 23.89 -20.89 -8.50
N PHE A 311 22.72 -20.28 -8.50
CA PHE A 311 21.73 -20.41 -9.57
C PHE A 311 21.88 -19.20 -10.50
N ILE A 312 21.90 -19.45 -11.82
CA ILE A 312 21.88 -18.42 -12.86
C ILE A 312 20.43 -18.34 -13.38
N CYS A 313 19.94 -17.11 -13.60
CA CYS A 313 18.61 -16.80 -14.15
C CYS A 313 18.33 -17.47 -15.50
#